data_AF-A0A376MMR5-F1
#
_entry.id   AF-A0A376MMR5-F1
#
_cell.length_a   1.000
_cell.length_b   1.000
_cell.length_c   1.000
_cell.angle_alpha   90.00
_cell.angle_beta   90.00
_cell.angle_gamma   90.00
#
_symmetry.space_group_name_H-M   'P 1'
#
loop_
_entity.id
_entity.type
_entity.pdbx_description
1 polymer ?
#
loop_
_entity_poly.entity_id
_entity_poly.type
_entity_poly.pdbx_seq_one_letter_code
_entity_poly.pdbx_strand_id
1 'polypeptide(L)'
;MYFWSTLLHAVSSEPFPPPGMSLPEYWGEEHVWWDGRAAFHGEVVRPACTLAMEDAWQIIDMGETPVRDLQNGFSGPERKFSLRLRNCEFNSQGGNLFSDSRIRVTFDGVRGERRISLIYPVRQKELICR
;
A
#
# COMPACT_ATOMS: atom_id res chain seq x y z
N MET A 1 39.82 -32.27 47.49
CA MET A 1 40.07 -33.58 46.85
C MET A 1 38.71 -34.25 46.67
N TYR A 2 38.40 -34.67 45.43
CA TYR A 2 37.25 -35.49 45.02
C TYR A 2 35.86 -34.83 44.97
N PHE A 3 35.04 -35.00 43.94
CA PHE A 3 35.19 -35.40 42.52
C PHE A 3 33.80 -35.09 41.93
N TRP A 4 33.69 -34.30 40.85
CA TRP A 4 32.42 -34.11 40.14
C TRP A 4 32.04 -35.39 39.39
N SER A 5 30.78 -35.80 39.49
CA SER A 5 30.22 -36.89 38.67
C SER A 5 28.94 -36.39 38.02
N THR A 6 29.08 -35.76 36.85
CA THR A 6 27.97 -35.54 35.93
C THR A 6 27.77 -36.81 35.11
N LEU A 7 26.70 -37.55 35.40
CA LEU A 7 26.21 -38.61 34.52
C LEU A 7 25.60 -37.95 33.28
N LEU A 8 26.39 -37.84 32.22
CA LEU A 8 25.88 -37.59 30.87
C LEU A 8 25.35 -38.92 30.33
N HIS A 9 24.02 -39.06 30.26
CA HIS A 9 23.43 -40.11 29.44
C HIS A 9 23.70 -39.78 27.97
N ALA A 10 24.71 -40.43 27.38
CA ALA A 10 24.86 -40.47 25.94
C ALA A 10 23.70 -41.30 25.37
N VAL A 11 22.79 -40.65 24.64
CA VAL A 11 21.87 -41.35 23.74
C VAL A 11 22.73 -42.00 22.68
N SER A 12 22.88 -43.32 22.76
CA SER A 12 23.53 -44.12 21.72
C SER A 12 22.68 -44.03 20.46
N SER A 13 23.04 -43.15 19.53
CA SER A 13 22.47 -43.17 18.17
C SER A 13 22.82 -44.52 17.55
N GLU A 14 21.83 -45.23 17.02
CA GLU A 14 22.07 -46.45 16.24
C GLU A 14 23.09 -46.18 15.13
N PRO A 15 23.99 -47.13 14.82
CA PRO A 15 24.92 -46.99 13.72
C PRO A 15 24.15 -46.84 12.40
N PHE A 16 24.23 -45.67 11.78
CA PHE A 16 23.75 -45.47 10.42
C PHE A 16 24.87 -45.86 9.45
N PRO A 17 24.60 -46.62 8.37
CA PRO A 17 23.30 -47.18 7.96
C PRO A 17 22.98 -48.56 8.59
N PRO A 18 21.70 -48.94 8.68
CA PRO A 18 21.28 -50.25 9.19
C PRO A 18 21.84 -51.42 8.36
N PRO A 19 22.02 -52.61 8.97
CA PRO A 19 22.55 -53.79 8.29
C PRO A 19 21.74 -54.13 7.03
N GLY A 20 22.39 -54.16 5.86
CA GLY A 20 21.74 -54.43 4.57
C GLY A 20 21.44 -53.20 3.71
N MET A 21 21.68 -51.98 4.22
CA MET A 21 21.74 -50.76 3.41
C MET A 21 23.20 -50.43 3.08
N SER A 22 23.61 -50.61 1.83
CA SER A 22 24.82 -49.97 1.32
C SER A 22 24.52 -48.49 1.08
N LEU A 23 25.31 -47.59 1.66
CA LEU A 23 25.33 -46.18 1.25
C LEU A 23 25.58 -46.12 -0.27
N PRO A 24 24.93 -45.19 -1.00
CA PRO A 24 25.30 -44.95 -2.40
C PRO A 24 26.79 -44.66 -2.46
N GLU A 25 27.47 -45.22 -3.46
CA GLU A 25 28.89 -44.98 -3.71
C GLU A 25 29.10 -43.47 -3.82
N TYR A 26 29.98 -42.90 -2.99
CA TYR A 26 30.24 -41.46 -2.97
C TYR A 26 31.00 -41.08 -4.25
N TRP A 27 30.42 -40.24 -5.10
CA TRP A 27 30.88 -40.00 -6.48
C TRP A 27 32.15 -39.14 -6.60
N GLY A 28 32.84 -38.86 -5.50
CA GLY A 28 33.98 -37.95 -5.47
C GLY A 28 33.58 -36.51 -5.77
N GLU A 29 34.34 -35.53 -5.27
CA GLU A 29 34.07 -34.10 -5.50
C GLU A 29 34.31 -33.69 -6.96
N GLU A 30 34.93 -34.55 -7.78
CA GLU A 30 35.44 -34.23 -9.11
C GLU A 30 34.40 -34.36 -10.24
N HIS A 31 33.28 -35.07 -10.02
CA HIS A 31 32.32 -35.40 -11.10
C HIS A 31 30.86 -35.00 -10.79
N VAL A 32 30.61 -34.18 -9.77
CA VAL A 32 29.24 -33.74 -9.46
C VAL A 32 28.94 -32.38 -10.08
N TRP A 33 28.26 -32.39 -11.22
CA TRP A 33 27.71 -31.20 -11.86
C TRP A 33 26.38 -30.81 -11.19
N TRP A 34 26.43 -29.89 -10.22
CA TRP A 34 25.23 -29.30 -9.63
C TRP A 34 24.78 -28.10 -10.45
N ASP A 35 24.02 -28.31 -11.52
CA ASP A 35 23.30 -27.23 -12.22
C ASP A 35 21.86 -27.18 -11.71
N GLY A 36 21.63 -26.23 -10.80
CA GLY A 36 20.34 -25.96 -10.21
C GLY A 36 19.81 -24.62 -10.72
N ARG A 37 18.69 -24.65 -11.43
CA ARG A 37 17.95 -23.44 -11.81
C ARG A 37 16.80 -23.21 -10.84
N ALA A 38 16.91 -22.18 -10.02
CA ALA A 38 15.79 -21.68 -9.22
C ALA A 38 15.15 -20.47 -9.92
N ALA A 39 13.85 -20.56 -10.20
CA ALA A 39 13.07 -19.44 -10.73
C ALA A 39 12.19 -18.88 -9.62
N PHE A 40 12.46 -17.65 -9.20
CA PHE A 40 11.63 -16.93 -8.24
C PHE A 40 10.62 -16.08 -8.99
N HIS A 41 9.35 -16.28 -8.68
CA HIS A 41 8.26 -15.47 -9.16
C HIS A 41 7.49 -14.92 -7.97
N GLY A 42 7.01 -13.69 -8.11
CA GLY A 42 6.12 -13.03 -7.18
C GLY A 42 5.07 -12.26 -7.96
N GLU A 43 3.95 -11.96 -7.33
CA GLU A 43 2.88 -11.18 -7.95
C GLU A 43 3.08 -9.68 -7.67
N VAL A 44 2.98 -8.85 -8.70
CA VAL A 44 3.00 -7.39 -8.59
C VAL A 44 1.70 -6.85 -9.15
N VAL A 45 0.85 -6.33 -8.27
CA VAL A 45 -0.44 -5.73 -8.62
C VAL A 45 -0.39 -4.21 -8.56
N ARG A 46 -1.29 -3.56 -9.28
CA ARG A 46 -1.48 -2.10 -9.18
C ARG A 46 -2.09 -1.75 -7.81
N PRO A 47 -1.41 -0.94 -6.98
CA PRO A 47 -1.94 -0.57 -5.68
C PRO A 47 -3.07 0.46 -5.78
N ALA A 48 -3.83 0.58 -4.69
CA ALA A 48 -4.83 1.65 -4.53
C ALA A 48 -4.16 3.03 -4.39
N CYS A 49 -4.88 4.08 -4.79
CA CYS A 49 -4.36 5.44 -4.72
C CYS A 49 -4.24 5.94 -3.27
N THR A 50 -3.10 6.56 -2.95
CA THR A 50 -2.94 7.33 -1.71
C THR A 50 -3.41 8.78 -1.94
N LEU A 51 -4.22 9.31 -1.03
CA LEU A 51 -4.71 10.69 -1.07
C LEU A 51 -3.69 11.64 -0.42
N ALA A 52 -3.32 12.69 -1.14
CA ALA A 52 -2.47 13.77 -0.64
C ALA A 52 -3.13 15.13 -0.88
N MET A 53 -3.08 15.99 0.13
CA MET A 53 -3.55 17.38 0.07
C MET A 53 -2.37 18.34 0.21
N GLU A 54 -2.64 19.64 0.07
CA GLU A 54 -1.65 20.68 0.36
C GLU A 54 -1.34 20.73 1.87
N ASP A 55 -2.37 20.61 2.70
CA ASP A 55 -2.23 20.52 4.14
C ASP A 55 -1.91 19.08 4.60
N ALA A 56 -1.02 18.96 5.58
CA ALA A 56 -0.58 17.69 6.13
C ALA A 56 -1.66 16.99 6.97
N TRP A 57 -2.58 17.77 7.54
CA TRP A 57 -3.71 17.27 8.34
C TRP A 57 -4.97 17.03 7.50
N GLN A 58 -4.90 17.23 6.18
CA GLN A 58 -6.04 17.10 5.27
C GLN A 58 -7.18 18.06 5.62
N ILE A 59 -6.84 19.22 6.20
CA ILE A 59 -7.80 20.24 6.60
C ILE A 59 -7.88 21.32 5.51
N ILE A 60 -9.10 21.81 5.27
CA ILE A 60 -9.34 23.00 4.45
C ILE A 60 -9.76 24.10 5.42
N ASP A 61 -8.93 25.12 5.55
CA ASP A 61 -9.30 26.30 6.33
C ASP A 61 -10.33 27.12 5.57
N MET A 62 -11.55 27.20 6.12
CA MET A 62 -12.63 28.01 5.54
C MET A 62 -12.50 29.49 5.92
N GLY A 63 -11.69 29.81 6.93
CA GLY A 63 -11.57 31.13 7.54
C GLY A 63 -12.72 31.45 8.48
N GLU A 64 -12.89 32.74 8.77
CA GLU A 64 -13.96 33.22 9.64
C GLU A 64 -15.34 33.11 8.99
N THR A 65 -16.39 33.00 9.80
CA THR A 65 -17.77 32.91 9.30
C THR A 65 -18.20 34.23 8.63
N PRO A 66 -18.52 34.24 7.33
CA PRO A 66 -18.81 35.47 6.59
C PRO A 66 -20.24 35.94 6.84
N VAL A 67 -20.53 36.43 8.05
CA VAL A 67 -21.88 36.85 8.47
C VAL A 67 -22.48 37.89 7.52
N ARG A 68 -21.66 38.83 7.03
CA ARG A 68 -22.09 39.88 6.10
C ARG A 68 -22.60 39.29 4.77
N ASP A 69 -21.90 38.33 4.20
CA ASP A 69 -22.27 37.75 2.92
C ASP A 69 -23.50 36.87 3.07
N LEU A 70 -23.58 36.11 4.17
CA LEU A 70 -24.74 35.28 4.51
C LEU A 70 -26.02 36.12 4.74
N GLN A 71 -25.91 37.27 5.41
CA GLN A 71 -27.03 38.20 5.62
C GLN A 71 -27.53 38.81 4.30
N ASN A 72 -26.64 39.05 3.35
CA ASN A 72 -26.98 39.58 2.03
C ASN A 72 -27.48 38.49 1.06
N GLY A 73 -27.60 37.23 1.51
CA GLY A 73 -28.04 36.11 0.69
C GLY A 73 -26.99 35.57 -0.29
N PHE A 74 -25.74 36.03 -0.17
CA PHE A 74 -24.63 35.49 -0.95
C PHE A 74 -24.06 34.23 -0.29
N SER A 75 -23.45 33.35 -1.09
CA SER A 75 -22.59 32.29 -0.56
C SER A 75 -21.31 32.91 0.01
N GLY A 76 -20.72 32.24 1.01
CA GLY A 76 -19.41 32.64 1.52
C GLY A 76 -18.31 32.60 0.44
N PRO A 77 -17.11 33.09 0.77
CA PRO A 77 -16.00 33.09 -0.16
C PRO A 77 -15.62 31.66 -0.57
N GLU A 78 -15.34 31.48 -1.86
CA GLU A 78 -14.94 30.19 -2.40
C GLU A 78 -13.57 29.77 -1.89
N ARG A 79 -13.45 28.49 -1.48
CA ARG A 79 -12.17 27.89 -1.10
C ARG A 79 -11.78 26.80 -2.09
N LYS A 80 -10.64 26.99 -2.74
CA LYS A 80 -10.05 26.01 -3.64
C LYS A 80 -9.18 25.04 -2.86
N PHE A 81 -9.35 23.75 -3.11
CA PHE A 81 -8.48 22.71 -2.57
C PHE A 81 -8.21 21.64 -3.63
N SER A 82 -7.09 20.94 -3.48
CA SER A 82 -6.64 19.93 -4.45
C SER A 82 -6.47 18.57 -3.77
N LEU A 83 -7.21 17.58 -4.25
CA LEU A 83 -7.01 16.18 -3.89
C LEU A 83 -6.08 15.53 -4.91
N ARG A 84 -4.87 15.15 -4.48
CA ARG A 84 -3.89 14.47 -5.32
C ARG A 84 -3.89 12.97 -5.03
N LEU A 85 -4.29 12.18 -6.01
CA LEU A 85 -4.19 10.72 -5.98
C LEU A 85 -2.78 10.30 -6.43
N ARG A 86 -2.03 9.64 -5.54
CA ARG A 86 -0.66 9.16 -5.76
C ARG A 86 -0.60 7.63 -5.71
N ASN A 87 0.51 7.07 -6.19
CA ASN A 87 0.82 5.64 -6.10
C ASN A 87 -0.26 4.72 -6.71
N CYS A 88 -0.82 5.09 -7.86
CA CYS A 88 -1.80 4.23 -8.55
C CYS A 88 -1.75 4.36 -10.07
N GLU A 89 -0.66 4.93 -10.61
CA GLU A 89 -0.54 5.23 -12.04
C GLU A 89 -1.76 6.01 -12.56
N PHE A 90 -2.02 7.16 -11.92
CA PHE A 90 -3.23 7.94 -12.18
C PHE A 90 -3.34 8.41 -13.63
N ASN A 91 -2.22 8.72 -14.28
CA ASN A 91 -2.16 9.10 -15.69
C ASN A 91 -1.70 7.90 -16.53
N SER A 92 -2.40 7.60 -17.62
CA SER A 92 -2.03 6.60 -18.63
C SER A 92 -1.72 7.29 -19.96
N GLN A 93 -1.14 6.57 -20.93
CA GLN A 93 -0.72 7.15 -22.23
C GLN A 93 -1.87 7.77 -23.06
N GLY A 94 -3.14 7.55 -22.69
CA GLY A 94 -4.31 8.08 -23.39
C GLY A 94 -5.39 8.70 -22.51
N GLY A 95 -5.16 8.87 -21.20
CA GLY A 95 -6.18 9.34 -20.27
C GLY A 95 -5.72 9.37 -18.82
N ASN A 96 -6.66 9.50 -17.89
CA ASN A 96 -6.40 9.35 -16.45
C ASN A 96 -7.50 8.48 -15.83
N LEU A 97 -7.22 7.84 -14.68
CA LEU A 97 -8.13 6.88 -14.04
C LEU A 97 -9.53 7.46 -13.77
N PHE A 98 -9.62 8.77 -13.53
CA PHE A 98 -10.88 9.46 -13.26
C PHE A 98 -11.66 9.74 -14.54
N SER A 99 -11.00 10.26 -15.58
CA SER A 99 -11.59 10.50 -16.91
C SER A 99 -12.04 9.21 -17.58
N ASP A 100 -11.34 8.11 -17.33
CA ASP A 100 -11.68 6.77 -17.82
C ASP A 100 -12.75 6.06 -16.97
N SER A 101 -13.32 6.72 -15.96
CA SER A 101 -14.31 6.15 -15.02
C SER A 101 -13.83 4.88 -14.27
N ARG A 102 -12.52 4.65 -14.18
CA ARG A 102 -11.94 3.50 -13.47
C ARG A 102 -12.01 3.66 -11.95
N ILE A 103 -12.17 4.91 -11.50
CA ILE A 103 -12.42 5.26 -10.10
C ILE A 103 -13.64 6.18 -10.01
N ARG A 104 -14.43 6.02 -8.95
CA ARG A 104 -15.57 6.87 -8.62
C ARG A 104 -15.29 7.57 -7.30
N VAL A 105 -15.54 8.88 -7.27
CA VAL A 105 -15.36 9.71 -6.08
C VAL A 105 -16.74 10.11 -5.56
N THR A 106 -16.95 9.92 -4.27
CA THR A 106 -18.19 10.30 -3.58
C THR A 106 -17.80 11.03 -2.29
N PHE A 107 -18.54 12.11 -1.98
CA PHE A 107 -18.38 12.85 -0.73
C PHE A 107 -19.52 12.44 0.19
N ASP A 108 -19.16 11.77 1.28
CA ASP A 108 -20.11 11.31 2.28
C ASP A 108 -20.10 12.25 3.48
N GLY A 109 -21.28 12.53 4.02
CA GLY A 109 -21.45 13.43 5.16
C GLY A 109 -22.91 13.67 5.49
N VAL A 110 -23.15 14.41 6.57
CA VAL A 110 -24.52 14.80 6.95
C VAL A 110 -25.07 15.76 5.91
N ARG A 111 -26.24 15.43 5.36
CA ARG A 111 -26.92 16.25 4.37
C ARG A 111 -27.45 17.53 5.03
N GLY A 112 -26.82 18.66 4.70
CA GLY A 112 -27.34 19.99 5.04
C GLY A 112 -28.49 20.43 4.13
N GLU A 113 -29.07 21.58 4.45
CA GLU A 113 -30.12 22.22 3.65
C GLU A 113 -29.60 22.71 2.30
N ARG A 114 -28.35 23.22 2.26
CA ARG A 114 -27.65 23.57 1.02
C ARG A 114 -26.73 22.43 0.59
N ARG A 115 -26.79 22.11 -0.70
CA ARG A 115 -25.89 21.12 -1.32
C ARG A 115 -24.55 21.80 -1.64
N ILE A 116 -23.45 21.19 -1.22
CA ILE A 116 -22.12 21.59 -1.66
C ILE A 116 -22.05 21.36 -3.17
N SER A 117 -21.82 22.44 -3.93
CA SER A 117 -21.71 22.39 -5.39
C SER A 117 -20.25 22.30 -5.79
N LEU A 118 -19.83 21.14 -6.30
CA LEU A 118 -18.49 20.94 -6.83
C LEU A 118 -18.48 21.30 -8.31
N ILE A 119 -17.83 22.41 -8.67
CA ILE A 119 -17.52 22.74 -10.06
C ILE A 119 -16.19 22.06 -10.38
N TYR A 120 -16.24 20.92 -11.08
CA TYR A 120 -15.03 20.24 -11.56
C TYR A 120 -14.67 20.75 -12.97
N PRO A 121 -13.64 21.58 -13.16
CA PRO A 121 -13.07 21.74 -14.48
C PRO A 121 -12.31 20.45 -14.84
N VAL A 122 -12.69 19.83 -15.95
CA VAL A 122 -12.11 18.61 -16.57
C VAL A 122 -10.62 18.77 -16.96
N ARG A 123 -9.92 19.82 -16.50
CA ARG A 123 -8.53 20.06 -16.88
C ARG A 123 -7.54 20.49 -15.79
N GLN A 124 -7.92 20.67 -14.53
CA GLN A 124 -6.93 20.78 -13.46
C GLN A 124 -7.57 20.48 -12.10
N LYS A 125 -6.80 19.83 -11.23
CA LYS A 125 -7.18 19.16 -9.98
C LYS A 125 -7.64 20.12 -8.87
N GLU A 126 -8.69 20.90 -9.09
CA GLU A 126 -9.21 21.89 -8.14
C GLU A 126 -10.69 21.62 -7.85
N LEU A 127 -11.01 21.45 -6.58
CA LEU A 127 -12.36 21.39 -6.02
C LEU A 127 -12.65 22.72 -5.32
N ILE A 128 -13.92 23.14 -5.37
CA ILE A 128 -14.39 24.39 -4.76
C ILE A 128 -15.40 24.05 -3.66
N CYS A 129 -15.13 24.48 -2.43
CA CYS A 129 -16.11 24.52 -1.35
C CYS A 129 -16.77 25.90 -1.31
N ARG A 130 -18.10 25.90 -1.22
CA ARG A 130 -18.97 27.06 -1.00
C ARG A 130 -19.84 26.84 0.23
#